data_AF-Q93H49-F1
#
_entry.id   AF-Q93H49-F1
#
_cell.length_a   1.000
_cell.length_b   1.000
_cell.length_c   1.000
_cell.angle_alpha   90.00
_cell.angle_beta   90.00
_cell.angle_gamma   90.00
#
_symmetry.space_group_name_H-M   'P 1'
#
loop_
_entity.id
_entity.type
_entity.pdbx_description
1 polymer ?
#
loop_
_entity_poly.entity_id
_entity_poly.type
_entity_poly.pdbx_seq_one_letter_code
_entity_poly.pdbx_strand_id
1 'polypeptide(L)'
;MAWLAERVLAYGSFGILATVLLLPALEAALPLVGALLPGQTAVVMGGLLAWHGRVPVVAALVTAVVGAVLGNVAGYAVGRRFSARLLARVPADGRRRRYTDRALGLIERRGGSAVFVGRFTAVLRTLVPTLCGATRMPLRRYLAWSVVSSVVWAPAFVLIGYVMGPAGPG
;
A
#
# COMPACT_ATOMS: atom_id res chain seq x y z
N MET A 1 -3.03 15.96 -14.90
CA MET A 1 -2.38 15.95 -13.56
C MET A 1 -2.64 17.24 -12.78
N ALA A 2 -2.65 18.43 -13.39
CA ALA A 2 -2.88 19.71 -12.70
C ALA A 2 -4.27 19.89 -12.06
N TRP A 3 -5.35 19.42 -12.71
CA TRP A 3 -6.73 19.56 -12.21
C TRP A 3 -7.03 18.80 -10.90
N LEU A 4 -6.33 17.68 -10.67
CA LEU A 4 -6.44 16.92 -9.42
C LEU A 4 -5.73 17.63 -8.26
N ALA A 5 -4.62 18.31 -8.55
CA ALA A 5 -3.87 19.07 -7.55
C ALA A 5 -4.68 20.29 -7.05
N GLU A 6 -5.31 21.05 -7.95
CA GLU A 6 -6.17 22.19 -7.56
C GLU A 6 -7.38 21.78 -6.72
N ARG A 7 -8.03 20.65 -7.05
CA ARG A 7 -9.15 20.12 -6.27
C ARG A 7 -8.71 19.63 -4.89
N VAL A 8 -7.54 19.00 -4.75
CA VAL A 8 -7.01 18.58 -3.44
C VAL A 8 -6.61 19.78 -2.58
N LEU A 9 -6.10 20.86 -3.19
CA LEU A 9 -5.77 22.11 -2.50
C LEU A 9 -7.02 22.86 -2.00
N ALA A 10 -8.18 22.69 -2.66
CA ALA A 10 -9.44 23.31 -2.27
C ALA A 10 -10.11 22.69 -1.01
N TYR A 11 -9.74 21.46 -0.61
CA TYR A 11 -10.31 20.76 0.56
C TYR A 11 -9.50 20.94 1.87
N GLY A 12 -8.48 21.79 1.87
CA GLY A 12 -7.62 22.01 3.03
C GLY A 12 -6.90 20.74 3.50
N SER A 13 -6.42 20.74 4.74
CA SER A 13 -5.68 19.63 5.37
C SER A 13 -6.44 18.29 5.31
N PHE A 14 -7.78 18.33 5.31
CA PHE A 14 -8.63 17.15 5.32
C PHE A 14 -8.62 16.38 3.98
N GLY A 15 -8.61 17.08 2.84
CA GLY A 15 -8.52 16.44 1.52
C GLY A 15 -7.19 15.74 1.27
N ILE A 16 -6.11 16.31 1.80
CA ILE A 16 -4.76 15.73 1.75
C ILE A 16 -4.72 14.45 2.59
N LEU A 17 -5.24 14.48 3.82
CA LEU A 17 -5.29 13.30 4.69
C LEU A 17 -6.19 12.21 4.11
N ALA A 18 -7.33 12.57 3.51
CA ALA A 18 -8.24 11.63 2.86
C ALA A 18 -7.56 10.92 1.67
N THR A 19 -6.79 11.63 0.84
CA THR A 19 -6.09 11.01 -0.30
C THR A 19 -4.93 10.11 0.13
N VAL A 20 -4.15 10.53 1.13
CA VAL A 20 -3.08 9.72 1.75
C VAL A 20 -3.64 8.44 2.40
N LEU A 21 -4.86 8.49 2.93
CA LEU A 21 -5.55 7.34 3.51
C LEU A 21 -6.15 6.43 2.44
N LEU A 22 -6.96 7.00 1.53
CA LEU A 22 -7.82 6.24 0.64
C LEU A 22 -7.06 5.62 -0.53
N LEU A 23 -6.08 6.30 -1.10
CA LEU A 23 -5.39 5.78 -2.28
C LEU A 23 -4.57 4.51 -1.98
N PRO A 24 -3.75 4.45 -0.92
CA PRO A 24 -3.08 3.20 -0.55
C PRO A 24 -4.05 2.09 -0.15
N ALA A 25 -5.16 2.45 0.53
CA ALA A 25 -6.18 1.51 0.94
C ALA A 25 -6.88 0.85 -0.27
N LEU A 26 -7.27 1.67 -1.25
CA LEU A 26 -7.91 1.22 -2.49
C LEU A 26 -6.93 0.42 -3.36
N GLU A 27 -5.67 0.85 -3.44
CA GLU A 27 -4.63 0.17 -4.20
C GLU A 27 -4.39 -1.25 -3.68
N ALA A 28 -4.29 -1.41 -2.36
CA ALA A 28 -4.09 -2.72 -1.74
C ALA A 28 -5.35 -3.60 -1.75
N ALA A 29 -6.55 -2.99 -1.77
CA ALA A 29 -7.82 -3.72 -1.86
C ALA A 29 -8.13 -4.24 -3.28
N LEU A 30 -7.65 -3.57 -4.33
CA LEU A 30 -7.96 -3.89 -5.72
C LEU A 30 -6.67 -4.18 -6.53
N PRO A 31 -6.10 -5.39 -6.48
CA PRO A 31 -4.85 -5.69 -7.17
C PRO A 31 -4.91 -5.54 -8.70
N LEU A 32 -6.11 -5.68 -9.30
CA LEU A 32 -6.32 -5.51 -10.75
C LEU A 32 -6.35 -4.03 -11.20
N VAL A 33 -6.62 -3.09 -10.29
CA VAL A 33 -6.69 -1.64 -10.56
C VAL A 33 -5.52 -0.89 -9.90
N GLY A 34 -4.95 -1.46 -8.85
CA GLY A 34 -3.90 -0.87 -8.01
C GLY A 34 -2.58 -0.65 -8.73
N ALA A 35 -2.26 -1.40 -9.80
CA ALA A 35 -1.06 -1.13 -10.60
C ALA A 35 -1.06 0.27 -11.25
N LEU A 36 -2.22 0.92 -11.35
CA LEU A 36 -2.41 2.27 -11.89
C LEU A 36 -2.66 3.34 -10.82
N LEU A 37 -2.95 2.96 -9.56
CA LEU A 37 -3.20 3.89 -8.47
C LEU A 37 -1.90 4.09 -7.70
N PRO A 38 -1.24 5.24 -7.80
CA PRO A 38 0.07 5.41 -7.21
C PRO A 38 -0.10 5.78 -5.72
N GLY A 39 -0.55 4.85 -4.88
CA GLY A 39 -0.67 5.06 -3.43
C GLY A 39 0.67 5.44 -2.79
N GLN A 40 1.77 4.94 -3.34
CA GLN A 40 3.12 5.39 -2.99
C GLN A 40 3.34 6.88 -3.29
N THR A 41 2.89 7.39 -4.44
CA THR A 41 2.99 8.84 -4.71
C THR A 41 2.08 9.65 -3.81
N ALA A 42 0.91 9.16 -3.41
CA ALA A 42 0.05 9.86 -2.46
C ALA A 42 0.73 10.04 -1.10
N VAL A 43 1.40 9.00 -0.60
CA VAL A 43 2.16 9.04 0.65
C VAL A 43 3.37 9.98 0.55
N VAL A 44 4.11 9.95 -0.56
CA VAL A 44 5.22 10.88 -0.83
C VAL A 44 4.73 12.32 -0.93
N MET A 45 3.64 12.57 -1.65
CA MET A 45 3.01 13.89 -1.76
C MET A 45 2.50 14.38 -0.41
N GLY A 46 1.97 13.50 0.44
CA GLY A 46 1.60 13.83 1.82
C GLY A 46 2.79 14.32 2.65
N GLY A 47 3.96 13.70 2.47
CA GLY A 47 5.22 14.15 3.07
C GLY A 47 5.68 15.52 2.56
N LEU A 48 5.62 15.74 1.24
CA LEU A 48 5.95 17.02 0.62
C LEU A 48 5.03 18.16 1.09
N LEU A 49 3.73 17.90 1.19
CA LEU A 49 2.76 18.87 1.70
C LEU A 49 2.94 19.14 3.20
N ALA A 50 3.43 18.16 3.96
CA ALA A 50 3.82 18.37 5.34
C ALA A 50 5.05 19.28 5.47
N TRP A 51 6.01 19.17 4.54
CA TRP A 51 7.17 20.06 4.48
C TRP A 51 6.75 21.53 4.23
N HIS A 52 5.77 21.76 3.36
CA HIS A 52 5.19 23.09 3.12
C HIS A 52 4.29 23.60 4.27
N GLY A 53 4.21 22.91 5.41
CA GLY A 53 3.38 23.30 6.56
C GLY A 53 1.87 23.18 6.34
N ARG A 54 1.41 22.55 5.25
CA ARG A 54 -0.04 22.39 4.95
C ARG A 54 -0.72 21.36 5.84
N VAL A 55 0.05 20.38 6.34
CA VAL A 55 -0.39 19.34 7.26
C VAL A 55 0.72 19.01 8.26
N PRO A 56 0.40 18.68 9.52
CA PRO A 56 1.43 18.25 10.47
C PRO A 56 2.03 16.91 10.02
N VAL A 57 3.37 16.81 10.04
CA VAL A 57 4.11 15.60 9.62
C VAL A 57 3.66 14.35 10.38
N VAL A 58 3.36 14.51 11.68
CA VAL A 58 2.84 13.42 12.52
C VAL A 58 1.49 12.92 12.02
N ALA A 59 0.59 13.81 11.59
CA ALA A 59 -0.69 13.40 11.04
C ALA A 59 -0.52 12.66 9.71
N ALA A 60 0.38 13.13 8.83
CA ALA A 60 0.70 12.45 7.57
C ALA A 60 1.29 11.04 7.81
N LEU A 61 2.18 10.89 8.79
CA LEU A 61 2.74 9.60 9.19
C LEU A 61 1.65 8.64 9.69
N VAL A 62 0.80 9.10 10.62
CA VAL A 62 -0.27 8.28 11.20
C VAL A 62 -1.27 7.86 10.13
N THR A 63 -1.73 8.78 9.28
CA THR A 63 -2.67 8.45 8.19
C THR A 63 -2.06 7.49 7.18
N ALA A 64 -0.79 7.67 6.82
CA ALA A 64 -0.12 6.76 5.89
C ALA A 64 0.01 5.34 6.47
N VAL A 65 0.36 5.20 7.75
CA VAL A 65 0.42 3.90 8.43
C VAL A 65 -0.97 3.25 8.49
N VAL A 66 -1.99 4.00 8.92
CA VAL A 66 -3.37 3.50 9.03
C VAL A 66 -3.91 3.08 7.66
N GLY A 67 -3.72 3.91 6.63
CA GLY A 67 -4.15 3.60 5.26
C GLY A 67 -3.44 2.36 4.71
N ALA A 68 -2.14 2.22 4.96
CA ALA A 68 -1.38 1.04 4.57
C ALA A 68 -1.89 -0.23 5.27
N VAL A 69 -2.16 -0.18 6.58
CA VAL A 69 -2.70 -1.32 7.33
C VAL A 69 -4.10 -1.68 6.85
N LEU A 70 -5.00 -0.71 6.71
CA LEU A 70 -6.37 -0.94 6.24
C LEU A 70 -6.40 -1.56 4.84
N GLY A 71 -5.57 -1.05 3.93
CA GLY A 71 -5.42 -1.61 2.60
C GLY A 71 -4.98 -3.07 2.61
N ASN A 72 -4.05 -3.41 3.49
CA ASN A 72 -3.57 -4.79 3.65
C ASN A 72 -4.66 -5.72 4.17
N VAL A 73 -5.42 -5.27 5.17
CA VAL A 73 -6.54 -6.04 5.71
C VAL A 73 -7.61 -6.24 4.64
N ALA A 74 -7.93 -5.20 3.88
CA ALA A 74 -8.88 -5.28 2.78
C ALA A 74 -8.41 -6.27 1.70
N GLY A 75 -7.15 -6.17 1.24
CA GLY A 75 -6.56 -7.09 0.27
C GLY A 75 -6.58 -8.54 0.76
N TYR A 76 -6.23 -8.77 2.03
CA TYR A 76 -6.33 -10.09 2.65
C TYR A 76 -7.78 -10.61 2.70
N ALA A 77 -8.74 -9.77 3.07
CA ALA A 77 -10.15 -10.14 3.12
C ALA A 77 -10.71 -10.48 1.73
N VAL A 78 -10.35 -9.69 0.71
CA VAL A 78 -10.68 -9.96 -0.70
C VAL A 78 -10.08 -11.30 -1.12
N GLY A 79 -8.79 -11.52 -0.86
CA GLY A 79 -8.11 -12.78 -1.13
C GLY A 79 -8.77 -13.98 -0.47
N ARG A 80 -9.17 -13.83 0.80
CA ARG A 80 -9.81 -14.90 1.59
C ARG A 80 -11.22 -15.22 1.11
N ARG A 81 -11.99 -14.20 0.71
CA ARG A 81 -13.38 -14.36 0.23
C ARG A 81 -13.45 -14.86 -1.21
N PHE A 82 -12.51 -14.46 -2.06
CA PHE A 82 -12.48 -14.84 -3.48
C PHE A 82 -11.41 -15.89 -3.80
N SER A 83 -10.89 -16.60 -2.80
CA SER A 83 -9.75 -17.52 -2.91
C SER A 83 -9.86 -18.52 -4.07
N ALA A 84 -11.00 -19.22 -4.18
CA ALA A 84 -11.22 -20.22 -5.22
C ALA A 84 -11.35 -19.61 -6.62
N ARG A 85 -11.98 -18.44 -6.74
CA ARG A 85 -12.19 -17.75 -8.04
C ARG A 85 -10.94 -17.03 -8.52
N LEU A 86 -10.13 -16.49 -7.61
CA LEU A 86 -8.87 -15.83 -7.93
C LEU A 86 -7.83 -16.84 -8.42
N LEU A 87 -7.67 -17.96 -7.71
CA LEU A 87 -6.74 -19.02 -8.12
C LEU A 87 -7.16 -19.68 -9.44
N ALA A 88 -8.46 -19.90 -9.65
CA ALA A 88 -8.98 -20.47 -10.90
C ALA A 88 -8.91 -19.52 -12.11
N ARG A 89 -8.82 -18.20 -11.89
CA ARG A 89 -8.76 -17.17 -12.95
C ARG A 89 -7.37 -16.60 -13.18
N VAL A 90 -6.32 -17.11 -12.52
CA VAL A 90 -4.94 -16.75 -12.89
C VAL A 90 -4.71 -17.29 -14.30
N PRO A 91 -4.58 -16.44 -15.34
CA PRO A 91 -4.40 -16.92 -16.71
C PRO A 91 -3.11 -17.73 -16.80
N ALA A 92 -3.11 -18.77 -17.64
CA ALA A 92 -1.92 -19.60 -17.90
C ALA A 92 -0.75 -18.81 -18.52
N ASP A 93 -0.98 -17.57 -18.95
CA ASP A 93 0.05 -16.66 -19.43
C ASP A 93 1.18 -16.48 -18.39
N GLY A 94 2.35 -16.98 -18.76
CA GLY A 94 3.47 -17.30 -17.86
C GLY A 94 3.99 -16.14 -17.02
N ARG A 95 3.70 -14.88 -17.37
CA ARG A 95 4.15 -13.72 -16.58
C ARG A 95 3.37 -13.58 -15.27
N ARG A 96 2.03 -13.71 -15.30
CA ARG A 96 1.19 -13.62 -14.08
C ARG A 96 1.38 -14.82 -13.18
N ARG A 97 1.44 -16.03 -13.76
CA ARG A 97 1.75 -17.26 -13.04
C ARG A 97 3.10 -17.18 -12.33
N ARG A 98 4.14 -16.67 -12.99
CA ARG A 98 5.47 -16.49 -12.37
C ARG A 98 5.49 -15.57 -11.15
N TYR A 99 4.68 -14.50 -11.12
CA TYR A 99 4.58 -13.64 -9.95
C TYR A 99 3.76 -14.27 -8.82
N THR A 100 2.67 -14.97 -9.16
CA THR A 100 1.88 -15.74 -8.19
C THR A 100 2.71 -16.87 -7.57
N ASP A 101 3.41 -17.66 -8.39
CA ASP A 101 4.29 -18.75 -7.95
C ASP A 101 5.44 -18.22 -7.10
N ARG A 102 6.04 -17.07 -7.47
CA ARG A 102 7.05 -16.41 -6.63
C ARG A 102 6.49 -16.01 -5.27
N ALA A 103 5.31 -15.40 -5.24
CA ALA A 103 4.69 -14.95 -4.00
C ALA A 103 4.29 -16.14 -3.11
N LEU A 104 3.71 -17.19 -3.70
CA LEU A 104 3.40 -18.45 -3.01
C LEU A 104 4.67 -19.12 -2.48
N GLY A 105 5.71 -19.25 -3.30
CA GLY A 105 7.00 -19.79 -2.87
C GLY A 105 7.68 -18.94 -1.79
N LEU A 106 7.48 -17.61 -1.79
CA LEU A 106 7.94 -16.74 -0.72
C LEU A 106 7.17 -17.00 0.58
N ILE A 107 5.86 -17.15 0.51
CA ILE A 107 5.00 -17.48 1.65
C ILE A 107 5.33 -18.88 2.19
N GLU A 108 5.55 -19.87 1.34
CA GLU A 108 5.94 -21.22 1.73
C GLU A 108 7.34 -21.24 2.39
N ARG A 109 8.33 -20.56 1.80
CA ARG A 109 9.71 -20.59 2.29
C ARG A 109 9.95 -19.70 3.51
N ARG A 110 9.26 -18.56 3.60
CA ARG A 110 9.51 -17.52 4.62
C ARG A 110 8.34 -17.26 5.56
N GLY A 111 7.15 -17.80 5.26
CA GLY A 111 5.96 -17.64 6.10
C GLY A 111 5.60 -16.17 6.30
N GLY A 112 5.56 -15.74 7.57
CA GLY A 112 5.23 -14.37 7.94
C GLY A 112 6.21 -13.31 7.43
N SER A 113 7.51 -13.61 7.38
CA SER A 113 8.51 -12.63 6.89
C SER A 113 8.41 -12.41 5.38
N ALA A 114 7.70 -13.27 4.64
CA ALA A 114 7.35 -13.03 3.25
C ALA A 114 6.47 -11.80 3.06
N VAL A 115 5.59 -11.51 4.03
CA VAL A 115 4.74 -10.32 4.04
C VAL A 115 5.59 -9.06 4.12
N PHE A 116 6.65 -9.09 4.93
CA PHE A 116 7.58 -7.97 5.05
C PHE A 116 8.36 -7.74 3.76
N VAL A 117 9.02 -8.77 3.24
CA VAL A 117 9.89 -8.65 2.05
C VAL A 117 9.07 -8.32 0.79
N GLY A 118 7.88 -8.92 0.64
CA GLY A 118 7.01 -8.69 -0.51
C GLY A 118 6.61 -7.22 -0.69
N ARG A 119 6.52 -6.44 0.40
CA ARG A 119 6.09 -5.04 0.35
C ARG A 119 7.09 -4.10 -0.32
N PHE A 120 8.37 -4.44 -0.34
CA PHE A 120 9.41 -3.60 -0.96
C PHE A 120 9.42 -3.71 -2.49
N THR A 121 8.60 -4.58 -3.06
CA THR A 121 8.44 -4.70 -4.51
C THR A 121 7.05 -4.23 -4.93
N ALA A 122 6.98 -3.33 -5.90
CA ALA A 122 5.73 -2.71 -6.34
C ALA A 122 4.65 -3.73 -6.77
N VAL A 123 5.08 -4.85 -7.35
CA VAL A 123 4.16 -5.92 -7.80
C VAL A 123 3.78 -6.85 -6.65
N LEU A 124 4.73 -7.29 -5.80
CA LEU A 124 4.36 -8.23 -4.73
C LEU A 124 3.60 -7.53 -3.59
N ARG A 125 3.74 -6.22 -3.39
CA ARG A 125 3.04 -5.51 -2.30
C ARG A 125 1.51 -5.57 -2.41
N THR A 126 0.97 -5.61 -3.62
CA THR A 126 -0.48 -5.70 -3.87
C THR A 126 -0.95 -7.15 -3.97
N LEU A 127 -0.09 -8.06 -4.44
CA LEU A 127 -0.40 -9.48 -4.58
C LEU A 127 -0.33 -10.24 -3.26
N VAL A 128 0.66 -9.95 -2.41
CA VAL A 128 0.92 -10.70 -1.16
C VAL A 128 -0.26 -10.67 -0.19
N PRO A 129 -0.91 -9.52 0.12
CA PRO A 129 -2.13 -9.49 0.94
C PRO A 129 -3.19 -10.48 0.44
N THR A 130 -3.49 -10.38 -0.86
CA THR A 130 -4.51 -11.16 -1.54
C THR A 130 -4.17 -12.64 -1.57
N LEU A 131 -2.90 -13.00 -1.83
CA LEU A 131 -2.44 -14.39 -1.85
C LEU A 131 -2.38 -15.00 -0.45
N CYS A 132 -1.96 -14.26 0.57
CA CYS A 132 -2.04 -14.69 1.97
C CYS A 132 -3.49 -14.95 2.40
N GLY A 133 -4.43 -14.11 1.94
CA GLY A 133 -5.86 -14.34 2.11
C GLY A 133 -6.34 -15.60 1.39
N ALA A 134 -5.96 -15.77 0.12
CA ALA A 134 -6.36 -16.90 -0.71
C ALA A 134 -5.85 -18.25 -0.20
N THR A 135 -4.63 -18.26 0.34
CA THR A 135 -4.00 -19.43 0.99
C THR A 135 -4.48 -19.64 2.44
N ARG A 136 -5.40 -18.82 2.94
CA ARG A 136 -5.97 -18.88 4.29
C ARG A 136 -4.92 -18.82 5.41
N MET A 137 -3.84 -18.06 5.21
CA MET A 137 -2.86 -17.80 6.25
C MET A 137 -3.55 -17.22 7.51
N PRO A 138 -3.20 -17.65 8.74
CA PRO A 138 -3.86 -17.15 9.94
C PRO A 138 -3.80 -15.61 10.04
N LEU A 139 -4.98 -14.97 10.18
CA LEU A 139 -5.10 -13.50 10.17
C LEU A 139 -4.18 -12.83 11.20
N ARG A 140 -4.04 -13.41 12.41
CA ARG A 140 -3.16 -12.88 13.46
C ARG A 140 -1.70 -12.80 13.01
N ARG A 141 -1.21 -13.85 12.34
CA ARG A 141 0.15 -13.91 11.81
C ARG A 141 0.33 -12.90 10.68
N TYR A 142 -0.63 -12.85 9.75
CA TYR A 142 -0.61 -11.88 8.67
C TYR A 142 -0.61 -10.44 9.18
N LEU A 143 -1.50 -10.11 10.12
CA LEU A 143 -1.63 -8.78 10.72
C LEU A 143 -0.34 -8.34 11.41
N ALA A 144 0.29 -9.20 12.22
CA ALA A 144 1.53 -8.85 12.90
C ALA A 144 2.61 -8.40 11.90
N TRP A 145 2.84 -9.17 10.84
CA TRP A 145 3.82 -8.81 9.81
C TRP A 145 3.37 -7.65 8.92
N SER A 146 2.08 -7.53 8.65
CA SER A 146 1.47 -6.41 7.91
C SER A 146 1.65 -5.08 8.64
N VAL A 147 1.44 -5.06 9.96
CA VAL A 147 1.62 -3.87 10.79
C VAL A 147 3.09 -3.47 10.83
N VAL A 148 3.99 -4.41 11.17
CA VAL A 148 5.44 -4.15 11.20
C VAL A 148 5.92 -3.56 9.88
N SER A 149 5.54 -4.19 8.77
CA SER A 149 5.95 -3.74 7.45
C SER A 149 5.31 -2.40 7.04
N SER A 150 4.09 -2.08 7.50
CA SER A 150 3.45 -0.78 7.26
C SER A 150 4.07 0.34 8.08
N VAL A 151 4.47 0.06 9.33
CA VAL A 151 5.17 1.00 10.22
C VAL A 151 6.59 1.29 9.74
N VAL A 152 7.24 0.38 9.03
CA VAL A 152 8.54 0.65 8.40
C VAL A 152 8.37 1.40 7.08
N TRP A 153 7.46 0.93 6.22
CA TRP A 153 7.31 1.45 4.86
C TRP A 153 6.70 2.86 4.83
N ALA A 154 5.59 3.09 5.55
CA ALA A 154 4.87 4.36 5.44
C ALA A 154 5.71 5.56 5.91
N PRO A 155 6.39 5.52 7.07
CA PRO A 155 7.29 6.59 7.47
C PRO A 155 8.46 6.80 6.51
N ALA A 156 9.05 5.74 5.95
CA ALA A 156 10.13 5.90 4.98
C ALA A 156 9.68 6.73 3.77
N PHE A 157 8.50 6.46 3.21
CA PHE A 157 8.00 7.21 2.06
C PHE A 157 7.49 8.62 2.40
N VAL A 158 6.88 8.81 3.58
CA VAL A 158 6.52 10.16 4.06
C VAL A 158 7.78 11.00 4.27
N LEU A 159 8.81 10.45 4.91
CA LEU A 159 10.08 11.14 5.15
C LEU A 159 10.83 11.43 3.86
N ILE A 160 10.84 10.50 2.89
CA ILE A 160 11.39 10.77 1.55
C ILE A 160 10.70 11.99 0.93
N GLY A 161 9.37 12.05 0.97
CA GLY A 161 8.61 13.20 0.46
C GLY A 161 8.88 14.50 1.23
N TYR A 162 9.04 14.39 2.55
CA TYR A 162 9.33 15.53 3.43
C TYR A 162 10.73 16.10 3.19
N VAL A 163 11.75 15.25 3.02
CA VAL A 163 13.14 15.66 2.82
C VAL A 163 13.43 16.05 1.37
N MET A 164 12.72 15.49 0.39
CA MET A 164 12.79 15.89 -1.02
C MET A 164 12.04 17.20 -1.32
N GLY A 165 11.43 17.85 -0.32
CA GLY A 165 10.96 19.22 -0.46
C GLY A 165 12.10 20.13 -0.93
N PRO A 166 11.91 20.95 -1.98
CA PRO A 166 12.98 21.77 -2.53
C PRO A 166 13.58 22.67 -1.43
N ALA A 167 14.90 22.68 -1.31
CA ALA A 167 15.62 23.57 -0.42
C ALA A 167 15.55 25.02 -0.94
N GLY A 168 14.40 25.68 -0.79
CA GLY A 168 14.14 27.07 -1.20
C GLY A 168 13.01 27.67 -0.37
N PRO A 169 13.04 28.98 -0.05
CA PRO A 169 12.34 29.54 1.10
C PRO A 169 10.82 29.46 0.92
N GLY A 170 10.14 29.09 2.00
CA GLY A 170 8.71 29.31 2.19
C GLY A 170 8.40 30.78 2.44
#